data_AF-A0A3L6J6L0-F1
#
_entry.id   AF-A0A3L6J6L0-F1
#
_cell.length_a   1.000
_cell.length_b   1.000
_cell.length_c   1.000
_cell.angle_alpha   90.00
_cell.angle_beta   90.00
_cell.angle_gamma   90.00
#
_symmetry.space_group_name_H-M   'P 1'
#
loop_
_entity.id
_entity.type
_entity.pdbx_description
1 polymer ?
#
loop_
_entity_poly.entity_id
_entity_poly.type
_entity_poly.pdbx_seq_one_letter_code
_entity_poly.pdbx_strand_id
1 'polypeptide(L)'
;MFIGDVSCVKRIHQQRRVTEMVAKKVIIVPHTHWDREWYLPFQRFRYMLVQLIDELLGLLKDHDYVFMLDGQTVVLEDYMEIRPENTQELMQRIREGKIAVGPWYLLPDEWLVGGESLIRNLEYSHDLAADLRIPLMDIAYLPDQFGHSSGVPQLLGDLTNLKTAVLWRGVPPSLTTVPFLWKSHESSDTSVNGVYLPFGYGNVSMLPTDYDEFVRVINEKTSELEPFSPVPVYLLMNGSDHRFPQLFAKEYAKRLADEGLDISVSHLKNYIENLDTAIVESGYSRPVHCGEFRSPSRAHLLQDTYSARIWIKQSNQRIEDLLTRNVEPIWTYLSSTIGLQYPSGFLRTSWKWL
;
A
#
# COMPACT_ATOMS: atom_id res chain seq x y z
N MET A 1 26.08 52.79 -6.08
CA MET A 1 24.74 52.18 -5.99
C MET A 1 24.72 50.99 -6.92
N PHE A 2 25.27 49.85 -6.47
CA PHE A 2 25.25 48.61 -7.25
C PHE A 2 23.93 47.90 -6.92
N ILE A 3 22.93 48.08 -7.77
CA ILE A 3 21.74 47.24 -7.75
C ILE A 3 22.16 45.95 -8.47
N GLY A 4 22.66 45.00 -7.69
CA GLY A 4 22.96 43.65 -8.16
C GLY A 4 21.67 42.99 -8.63
N ASP A 5 21.72 42.46 -9.85
CA ASP A 5 20.61 41.86 -10.56
C ASP A 5 20.06 40.64 -9.80
N VAL A 6 18.96 40.85 -9.08
CA VAL A 6 18.26 39.82 -8.27
C VAL A 6 17.78 38.66 -9.16
N SER A 7 17.63 38.87 -10.47
CA SER A 7 17.23 37.82 -11.42
C SER A 7 18.34 36.79 -11.66
N CYS A 8 19.60 37.22 -11.63
CA CYS A 8 20.76 36.35 -11.82
C CYS A 8 20.97 35.42 -10.62
N VAL A 9 20.80 35.93 -9.40
CA VAL A 9 20.91 35.13 -8.16
C VAL A 9 19.80 34.09 -8.05
N LYS A 10 18.55 34.45 -8.42
CA LYS A 10 17.44 33.48 -8.49
C LYS A 10 17.70 32.38 -9.51
N ARG A 11 18.19 32.73 -10.72
CA ARG A 11 18.57 31.75 -11.74
C ARG A 11 19.67 30.81 -11.27
N ILE A 12 20.73 31.33 -10.65
CA ILE A 12 21.84 30.50 -10.17
C ILE A 12 21.39 29.54 -9.06
N HIS A 13 20.52 29.97 -8.13
CA HIS A 13 19.97 29.07 -7.12
C HIS A 13 19.00 28.02 -7.70
N GLN A 14 18.21 28.40 -8.71
CA GLN A 14 17.33 27.49 -9.42
C GLN A 14 18.13 26.46 -10.24
N GLN A 15 19.19 26.89 -10.93
CA GLN A 15 20.11 26.01 -11.65
C GLN A 15 20.85 25.04 -10.71
N ARG A 16 21.35 25.51 -9.55
CA ARG A 16 22.01 24.65 -8.56
C ARG A 16 21.06 23.61 -7.97
N ARG A 17 19.82 23.97 -7.66
CA ARG A 17 18.77 23.05 -7.16
C ARG A 17 18.35 22.00 -8.19
N VAL A 18 18.28 22.39 -9.47
CA VAL A 18 18.02 21.44 -10.56
C VAL A 18 19.20 20.48 -10.73
N THR A 19 20.44 20.94 -10.56
CA THR A 19 21.65 20.10 -10.74
C THR A 19 21.77 18.97 -9.69
N GLU A 20 21.28 19.16 -8.45
CA GLU A 20 21.30 18.13 -7.40
C GLU A 20 20.30 16.99 -7.62
N MET A 21 19.26 17.19 -8.44
CA MET A 21 18.29 16.15 -8.81
C MET A 21 18.71 15.31 -10.02
N VAL A 22 19.68 15.75 -10.83
CA VAL A 22 20.06 15.05 -12.08
C VAL A 22 20.60 13.64 -11.82
N ALA A 23 21.06 13.33 -10.60
CA ALA A 23 21.54 12.00 -10.20
C ALA A 23 20.51 11.16 -9.41
N LYS A 24 19.28 11.67 -9.18
CA LYS A 24 18.28 11.05 -8.29
C LYS A 24 17.05 10.64 -9.07
N LYS A 25 16.64 9.39 -8.93
CA LYS A 25 15.37 8.89 -9.45
C LYS A 25 14.27 9.06 -8.41
N VAL A 26 13.22 9.80 -8.75
CA VAL A 26 12.08 10.08 -7.87
C VAL A 26 10.81 9.50 -8.48
N ILE A 27 10.13 8.64 -7.74
CA ILE A 27 8.88 8.01 -8.18
C ILE A 27 7.76 8.44 -7.25
N ILE A 28 6.80 9.18 -7.81
CA ILE A 28 5.59 9.61 -7.13
C ILE A 28 4.50 8.57 -7.39
N VAL A 29 3.90 8.04 -6.33
CA VAL A 29 2.80 7.05 -6.40
C VAL A 29 1.52 7.70 -5.89
N PRO A 30 0.56 8.04 -6.78
CA PRO A 30 -0.75 8.53 -6.38
C PRO A 30 -1.57 7.42 -5.75
N HIS A 31 -2.14 7.69 -4.57
CA HIS A 31 -2.95 6.71 -3.87
C HIS A 31 -3.96 7.37 -2.95
N THR A 32 -4.83 6.54 -2.37
CA THR A 32 -5.53 6.85 -1.14
C THR A 32 -5.26 5.76 -0.13
N HIS A 33 -5.18 6.12 1.15
CA HIS A 33 -5.42 5.18 2.24
C HIS A 33 -6.92 5.26 2.59
N TRP A 34 -7.62 4.14 2.63
CA TRP A 34 -9.08 4.13 2.76
C TRP A 34 -9.53 3.25 3.91
N ASP A 35 -9.51 3.80 5.12
CA ASP A 35 -10.23 3.19 6.23
C ASP A 35 -11.70 3.06 5.86
N ARG A 36 -12.17 1.81 5.77
CA ARG A 36 -13.54 1.49 5.37
C ARG A 36 -14.57 2.05 6.35
N GLU A 37 -14.21 2.09 7.63
CA GLU A 37 -14.94 2.76 8.70
C GLU A 37 -14.01 3.19 9.83
N TRP A 38 -14.24 4.39 10.38
CA TRP A 38 -13.38 4.98 11.41
C TRP A 38 -14.11 6.05 12.23
N TYR A 39 -13.76 7.33 12.08
CA TYR A 39 -14.39 8.44 12.82
C TYR A 39 -15.76 8.86 12.26
N LEU A 40 -16.12 8.38 11.06
CA LEU A 40 -17.47 8.45 10.49
C LEU A 40 -18.05 7.04 10.31
N PRO A 41 -19.39 6.89 10.28
CA PRO A 41 -20.02 5.63 9.95
C PRO A 41 -19.64 5.13 8.56
N PHE A 42 -19.57 3.80 8.38
CA PHE A 42 -19.28 3.13 7.10
C PHE A 42 -19.97 3.78 5.88
N GLN A 43 -21.26 4.08 5.97
CA GLN A 43 -22.01 4.64 4.83
C GLN A 43 -21.51 6.04 4.39
N ARG A 44 -20.93 6.83 5.30
CA ARG A 44 -20.31 8.11 4.94
C ARG A 44 -19.01 7.88 4.18
N PHE A 45 -18.17 6.95 4.63
CA PHE A 45 -16.97 6.57 3.90
C PHE A 45 -17.32 5.91 2.57
N ARG A 46 -18.29 5.00 2.49
CA ARG A 46 -18.75 4.43 1.22
C ARG A 46 -19.23 5.50 0.23
N TYR A 47 -19.98 6.50 0.69
CA TYR A 47 -20.38 7.62 -0.17
C TYR A 47 -19.17 8.37 -0.75
N MET A 48 -18.18 8.72 0.08
CA MET A 48 -16.97 9.40 -0.38
C MET A 48 -16.11 8.51 -1.29
N LEU A 49 -16.07 7.20 -1.04
CA LEU A 49 -15.36 6.21 -1.89
C LEU A 49 -15.94 6.19 -3.29
N VAL A 50 -17.27 6.19 -3.39
CA VAL A 50 -17.98 6.24 -4.67
C VAL A 50 -17.66 7.53 -5.42
N GLN A 51 -17.60 8.67 -4.73
CA GLN A 51 -17.20 9.93 -5.35
C GLN A 51 -15.74 9.91 -5.81
N LEU A 52 -14.83 9.36 -5.02
CA LEU A 52 -13.41 9.24 -5.38
C LEU A 52 -13.24 8.39 -6.65
N ILE A 53 -13.90 7.24 -6.72
CA ILE A 53 -13.80 6.36 -7.89
C ILE A 53 -14.50 6.98 -9.10
N ASP A 54 -15.65 7.64 -8.93
CA ASP A 54 -16.32 8.37 -10.02
C ASP A 54 -15.40 9.48 -10.60
N GLU A 55 -14.72 10.23 -9.73
CA GLU A 55 -13.75 11.26 -10.14
C GLU A 55 -12.54 10.64 -10.85
N LEU A 56 -11.96 9.58 -10.27
CA LEU A 56 -10.83 8.86 -10.86
C LEU A 56 -11.17 8.31 -12.25
N LEU A 57 -12.34 7.67 -12.42
CA LEU A 57 -12.80 7.19 -13.73
C LEU A 57 -13.04 8.35 -14.70
N GLY A 58 -13.50 9.50 -14.22
CA GLY A 58 -13.59 10.73 -15.01
C GLY A 58 -12.22 11.18 -15.53
N LEU A 59 -11.22 11.29 -14.64
CA LEU A 59 -9.86 11.67 -14.99
C LEU A 59 -9.22 10.72 -16.01
N LEU A 60 -9.43 9.41 -15.85
CA LEU A 60 -8.84 8.37 -16.71
C LEU A 60 -9.43 8.32 -18.13
N LYS A 61 -10.50 9.07 -18.43
CA LYS A 61 -11.03 9.20 -19.80
C LYS A 61 -10.14 10.08 -20.66
N ASP A 62 -9.69 11.21 -20.11
CA ASP A 62 -9.02 12.26 -20.86
C ASP A 62 -7.52 12.34 -20.56
N HIS A 63 -7.07 11.70 -19.48
CA HIS A 63 -5.69 11.77 -19.02
C HIS A 63 -5.09 10.38 -18.88
N ASP A 64 -3.87 10.23 -19.39
CA ASP A 64 -3.01 9.13 -18.96
C ASP A 64 -2.64 9.40 -17.50
N TYR A 65 -3.18 8.63 -16.55
CA TYR A 65 -2.89 8.75 -15.12
C TYR A 65 -2.91 7.36 -14.47
N VAL A 66 -2.28 7.22 -13.31
CA VAL A 66 -2.26 5.96 -12.56
C VAL A 66 -2.62 6.22 -11.10
N PHE A 67 -3.30 5.27 -10.47
CA PHE A 67 -3.73 5.41 -9.09
C PHE A 67 -3.76 4.06 -8.36
N MET A 68 -3.40 4.06 -7.09
CA MET A 68 -3.44 2.88 -6.23
C MET A 68 -4.60 2.96 -5.24
N LEU A 69 -5.50 1.97 -5.28
CA LEU A 69 -6.62 1.79 -4.34
C LEU A 69 -6.19 0.98 -3.12
N ASP A 70 -5.25 1.53 -2.36
CA ASP A 70 -4.87 1.14 -0.99
C ASP A 70 -4.46 -0.33 -0.76
N GLY A 71 -4.25 -1.08 -1.81
CA GLY A 71 -3.91 -2.50 -1.73
C GLY A 71 -4.98 -3.41 -1.09
N GLN A 72 -6.26 -3.02 -1.14
CA GLN A 72 -7.41 -3.80 -0.68
C GLN A 72 -8.48 -3.92 -1.76
N THR A 73 -9.09 -5.10 -1.95
CA THR A 73 -10.09 -5.34 -3.01
C THR A 73 -11.54 -5.13 -2.58
N VAL A 74 -11.84 -5.08 -1.27
CA VAL A 74 -13.21 -4.84 -0.76
C VAL A 74 -13.82 -3.53 -1.28
N VAL A 75 -12.99 -2.52 -1.54
CA VAL A 75 -13.42 -1.21 -2.07
C VAL A 75 -14.07 -1.34 -3.45
N LEU A 76 -13.74 -2.38 -4.21
CA LEU A 76 -14.38 -2.67 -5.49
C LEU A 76 -15.84 -3.09 -5.27
N GLU A 77 -16.10 -3.96 -4.30
CA GLU A 77 -17.45 -4.42 -4.00
C GLU A 77 -18.32 -3.28 -3.47
N ASP A 78 -17.77 -2.46 -2.56
CA ASP A 78 -18.44 -1.28 -2.02
C ASP A 78 -18.84 -0.29 -3.12
N TYR A 79 -18.00 -0.14 -4.15
CA TYR A 79 -18.31 0.69 -5.32
C TYR A 79 -19.35 0.05 -6.23
N MET A 80 -19.15 -1.22 -6.62
CA MET A 80 -20.01 -1.93 -7.57
C MET A 80 -21.43 -2.13 -7.05
N GLU A 81 -21.63 -2.22 -5.74
CA GLU A 81 -22.96 -2.26 -5.13
C GLU A 81 -23.76 -0.97 -5.40
N ILE A 82 -23.09 0.17 -5.47
CA ILE A 82 -23.71 1.49 -5.65
C ILE A 82 -23.73 1.92 -7.12
N ARG A 83 -22.68 1.56 -7.87
CA ARG A 83 -22.46 1.92 -9.29
C ARG A 83 -22.32 0.68 -10.17
N PRO A 84 -23.29 -0.25 -10.20
CA PRO A 84 -23.20 -1.45 -11.02
C PRO A 84 -23.03 -1.12 -12.52
N GLU A 85 -23.51 0.04 -12.97
CA GLU A 85 -23.36 0.56 -14.33
C GLU A 85 -21.89 0.84 -14.72
N ASN A 86 -21.03 1.15 -13.75
CA ASN A 86 -19.62 1.50 -13.98
C ASN A 86 -18.66 0.32 -13.74
N THR A 87 -19.16 -0.85 -13.32
CA THR A 87 -18.34 -2.02 -13.01
C THR A 87 -17.40 -2.41 -14.15
N GLN A 88 -17.91 -2.49 -15.39
CA GLN A 88 -17.07 -2.91 -16.53
C GLN A 88 -15.98 -1.90 -16.84
N GLU A 89 -16.27 -0.61 -16.74
CA GLU A 89 -15.28 0.45 -16.92
C GLU A 89 -14.20 0.36 -15.85
N LEU A 90 -14.56 0.22 -14.56
CA LEU A 90 -13.60 0.08 -13.48
C LEU A 90 -12.69 -1.13 -13.68
N MET A 91 -13.26 -2.30 -14.01
CA MET A 91 -12.47 -3.50 -14.25
C MET A 91 -11.54 -3.34 -15.47
N GLN A 92 -12.01 -2.65 -16.51
CA GLN A 92 -11.18 -2.34 -17.68
C GLN A 92 -9.98 -1.47 -17.29
N ARG A 93 -10.17 -0.42 -16.48
CA ARG A 93 -9.08 0.43 -15.99
C ARG A 93 -8.06 -0.31 -15.13
N ILE A 94 -8.51 -1.31 -14.35
CA ILE A 94 -7.61 -2.17 -13.59
C ILE A 94 -6.82 -3.10 -14.52
N ARG A 95 -7.45 -3.71 -15.52
CA ARG A 95 -6.77 -4.57 -16.52
C ARG A 95 -5.75 -3.81 -17.37
N GLU A 96 -6.05 -2.55 -17.70
CA GLU A 96 -5.14 -1.63 -18.39
C GLU A 96 -3.97 -1.18 -17.51
N GLY A 97 -3.98 -1.52 -16.22
CA GLY A 97 -2.99 -1.07 -15.25
C GLY A 97 -3.13 0.41 -14.89
N LYS A 98 -4.24 1.08 -15.19
CA LYS A 98 -4.46 2.48 -14.74
C LYS A 98 -4.79 2.55 -13.26
N ILE A 99 -5.41 1.50 -12.73
CA ILE A 99 -5.76 1.38 -11.32
C ILE A 99 -5.12 0.12 -10.76
N ALA A 100 -4.37 0.26 -9.67
CA ALA A 100 -3.76 -0.84 -8.94
C ALA A 100 -4.56 -1.14 -7.66
N VAL A 101 -4.78 -2.42 -7.33
CA VAL A 101 -5.60 -2.86 -6.20
C VAL A 101 -5.09 -4.18 -5.62
N GLY A 102 -5.43 -4.47 -4.35
CA GLY A 102 -4.98 -5.66 -3.63
C GLY A 102 -3.48 -5.64 -3.27
N PRO A 103 -2.90 -6.74 -2.76
CA PRO A 103 -3.39 -8.10 -2.85
C PRO A 103 -4.33 -8.51 -1.71
N TRP A 104 -4.54 -7.66 -0.70
CA TRP A 104 -5.42 -7.99 0.42
C TRP A 104 -6.90 -7.78 0.05
N TYR A 105 -7.82 -8.43 0.76
CA TYR A 105 -9.24 -8.10 0.65
C TYR A 105 -9.58 -6.88 1.51
N LEU A 106 -9.10 -6.89 2.76
CA LEU A 106 -9.11 -5.80 3.75
C LEU A 106 -7.68 -5.56 4.26
N LEU A 107 -7.45 -4.44 4.94
CA LEU A 107 -6.22 -4.18 5.69
C LEU A 107 -6.45 -4.43 7.20
N PRO A 108 -6.24 -5.65 7.72
CA PRO A 108 -6.54 -5.98 9.12
C PRO A 108 -5.43 -5.55 10.06
N ASP A 109 -5.78 -5.35 11.34
CA ASP A 109 -4.79 -5.38 12.43
C ASP A 109 -4.33 -6.83 12.65
N GLU A 110 -3.05 -7.09 12.38
CA GLU A 110 -2.45 -8.43 12.42
C GLU A 110 -2.45 -9.09 13.81
N TRP A 111 -2.68 -8.32 14.89
CA TRP A 111 -2.66 -8.81 16.27
C TRP A 111 -4.06 -9.10 16.82
N LEU A 112 -5.10 -8.63 16.13
CA LEU A 112 -6.48 -8.69 16.59
C LEU A 112 -7.34 -9.70 15.84
N VAL A 113 -6.77 -10.36 14.83
CA VAL A 113 -7.39 -11.45 14.08
C VAL A 113 -6.53 -12.71 14.18
N GLY A 114 -7.13 -13.89 14.05
CA GLY A 114 -6.37 -15.14 14.01
C GLY A 114 -5.66 -15.34 12.67
N GLY A 115 -4.71 -16.29 12.66
CA GLY A 115 -3.90 -16.60 11.49
C GLY A 115 -4.72 -17.09 10.30
N GLU A 116 -5.79 -17.86 10.55
CA GLU A 116 -6.71 -18.29 9.49
C GLU A 116 -7.40 -17.09 8.85
N SER A 117 -7.87 -16.11 9.63
CA SER A 117 -8.46 -14.88 9.08
C SER A 117 -7.50 -14.12 8.15
N LEU A 118 -6.19 -14.09 8.46
CA LEU A 118 -5.18 -13.49 7.58
C LEU A 118 -5.03 -14.26 6.25
N ILE A 119 -5.08 -15.59 6.30
CA ILE A 119 -5.06 -16.44 5.10
C ILE A 119 -6.32 -16.23 4.27
N ARG A 120 -7.50 -16.25 4.91
CA ARG A 120 -8.78 -15.99 4.26
C ARG A 120 -8.82 -14.61 3.61
N ASN A 121 -8.26 -13.59 4.26
CA ASN A 121 -8.18 -12.24 3.72
C ASN A 121 -7.46 -12.20 2.35
N LEU A 122 -6.39 -12.99 2.16
CA LEU A 122 -5.74 -13.14 0.86
C LEU A 122 -6.59 -13.99 -0.10
N GLU A 123 -7.15 -15.11 0.37
CA GLU A 123 -8.02 -15.98 -0.42
C GLU A 123 -9.19 -15.20 -1.05
N TYR A 124 -9.91 -14.38 -0.27
CA TYR A 124 -11.02 -13.55 -0.76
C TYR A 124 -10.61 -12.60 -1.85
N SER A 125 -9.43 -11.98 -1.71
CA SER A 125 -8.94 -11.03 -2.68
C SER A 125 -8.58 -11.70 -4.01
N HIS A 126 -7.92 -12.87 -3.93
CA HIS A 126 -7.57 -13.66 -5.10
C HIS A 126 -8.80 -14.23 -5.80
N ASP A 127 -9.78 -14.74 -5.04
CA ASP A 127 -11.06 -15.23 -5.57
C ASP A 127 -11.83 -14.10 -6.28
N LEU A 128 -11.95 -12.94 -5.62
CA LEU A 128 -12.64 -11.78 -6.20
C LEU A 128 -11.94 -11.29 -7.48
N ALA A 129 -10.61 -11.22 -7.47
CA ALA A 129 -9.83 -10.84 -8.64
C ALA A 129 -9.99 -11.84 -9.80
N ALA A 130 -10.05 -13.13 -9.51
CA ALA A 130 -10.30 -14.17 -10.50
C ALA A 130 -11.71 -14.06 -11.10
N ASP A 131 -12.74 -13.88 -10.26
CA ASP A 131 -14.13 -13.71 -10.69
C ASP A 131 -14.30 -12.46 -11.56
N LEU A 132 -13.65 -11.36 -11.19
CA LEU A 132 -13.65 -10.11 -11.94
C LEU A 132 -12.65 -10.10 -13.12
N ARG A 133 -11.79 -11.10 -13.24
CA ARG A 133 -10.71 -11.21 -14.23
C ARG A 133 -9.81 -9.98 -14.25
N ILE A 134 -9.36 -9.53 -13.09
CA ILE A 134 -8.45 -8.38 -12.95
C ILE A 134 -7.12 -8.83 -12.35
N PRO A 135 -6.00 -8.15 -12.67
CA PRO A 135 -4.75 -8.37 -11.96
C PRO A 135 -4.81 -7.79 -10.54
N LEU A 136 -4.08 -8.42 -9.62
CA LEU A 136 -3.75 -7.86 -8.31
C LEU A 136 -2.34 -7.25 -8.35
N MET A 137 -2.06 -6.34 -7.42
CA MET A 137 -0.70 -5.93 -7.12
C MET A 137 0.14 -7.12 -6.63
N ASP A 138 1.41 -7.15 -7.05
CA ASP A 138 2.43 -8.12 -6.61
C ASP A 138 3.24 -7.61 -5.40
N ILE A 139 2.69 -6.65 -4.66
CA ILE A 139 3.30 -6.01 -3.48
C ILE A 139 2.33 -6.08 -2.32
N ALA A 140 2.75 -6.64 -1.19
CA ALA A 140 1.98 -6.57 0.04
C ALA A 140 2.04 -5.14 0.58
N TYR A 141 0.92 -4.42 0.50
CA TYR A 141 0.82 -3.07 1.03
C TYR A 141 0.34 -3.12 2.48
N LEU A 142 1.20 -2.68 3.40
CA LEU A 142 0.98 -2.71 4.85
C LEU A 142 1.17 -1.31 5.47
N PRO A 143 0.38 -0.32 5.01
CA PRO A 143 0.66 1.09 5.26
C PRO A 143 0.45 1.50 6.70
N ASP A 144 -0.52 0.90 7.42
CA ASP A 144 -0.96 1.43 8.72
C ASP A 144 -1.27 0.38 9.79
N GLN A 145 -0.89 -0.88 9.59
CA GLN A 145 -1.01 -1.91 10.63
C GLN A 145 -0.15 -1.54 11.83
N PHE A 146 -0.66 -1.80 13.03
CA PHE A 146 -0.08 -1.37 14.31
C PHE A 146 1.07 -2.28 14.79
N GLY A 147 2.05 -2.44 13.91
CA GLY A 147 3.12 -3.42 13.99
C GLY A 147 2.79 -4.67 13.19
N HIS A 148 3.80 -5.48 12.92
CA HIS A 148 3.67 -6.64 12.03
C HIS A 148 4.15 -7.94 12.69
N SER A 149 3.38 -9.00 12.49
CA SER A 149 3.65 -10.33 13.04
C SER A 149 4.84 -10.99 12.35
N SER A 150 5.56 -11.84 13.09
CA SER A 150 6.62 -12.67 12.52
C SER A 150 6.12 -13.67 11.47
N GLY A 151 4.82 -13.95 11.41
CA GLY A 151 4.23 -14.84 10.40
C GLY A 151 4.11 -14.24 8.99
N VAL A 152 4.20 -12.92 8.85
CA VAL A 152 3.94 -12.23 7.57
C VAL A 152 4.89 -12.68 6.44
N PRO A 153 6.22 -12.83 6.63
CA PRO A 153 7.08 -13.32 5.55
C PRO A 153 6.69 -14.68 4.99
N GLN A 154 6.20 -15.60 5.82
CA GLN A 154 5.70 -16.91 5.35
C GLN A 154 4.35 -16.77 4.66
N LEU A 155 3.43 -15.98 5.21
CA LEU A 155 2.14 -15.70 4.58
C LEU A 155 2.30 -15.10 3.17
N LEU A 156 3.25 -14.18 3.02
CA LEU A 156 3.54 -13.55 1.73
C LEU A 156 4.36 -14.46 0.82
N GLY A 157 5.47 -14.99 1.31
CA GLY A 157 6.43 -15.73 0.50
C GLY A 157 6.02 -17.16 0.15
N ASP A 158 5.50 -17.90 1.13
CA ASP A 158 5.22 -19.35 1.02
C ASP A 158 3.79 -19.63 0.54
N LEU A 159 2.80 -18.89 1.05
CA LEU A 159 1.39 -19.14 0.72
C LEU A 159 0.92 -18.45 -0.56
N THR A 160 1.52 -17.31 -0.93
CA THR A 160 1.16 -16.62 -2.17
C THR A 160 2.28 -16.73 -3.19
N ASN A 161 3.22 -15.80 -3.18
CA ASN A 161 4.41 -15.61 -3.99
C ASN A 161 4.89 -14.15 -3.91
N LEU A 162 4.23 -13.32 -3.09
CA LEU A 162 4.59 -11.92 -2.86
C LEU A 162 6.00 -11.85 -2.28
N LYS A 163 6.89 -11.16 -3.00
CA LYS A 163 8.30 -11.03 -2.63
C LYS A 163 8.62 -9.72 -1.94
N THR A 164 7.69 -8.78 -1.90
CA THR A 164 7.92 -7.43 -1.35
C THR A 164 6.75 -7.01 -0.47
N ALA A 165 7.09 -6.44 0.69
CA ALA A 165 6.17 -5.78 1.60
C ALA A 165 6.58 -4.31 1.77
N VAL A 166 5.63 -3.39 1.56
CA VAL A 166 5.82 -1.96 1.83
C VAL A 166 5.08 -1.64 3.12
N LEU A 167 5.81 -1.16 4.13
CA LEU A 167 5.31 -1.06 5.50
C LEU A 167 5.75 0.21 6.21
N TRP A 168 4.99 0.63 7.21
CA TRP A 168 5.31 1.83 8.00
C TRP A 168 5.68 1.49 9.44
N ARG A 169 4.75 0.98 10.25
CA ARG A 169 4.93 1.00 11.70
C ARG A 169 5.78 -0.18 12.19
N GLY A 170 6.36 -0.02 13.37
CA GLY A 170 7.04 -1.11 14.09
C GLY A 170 8.51 -1.31 13.74
N VAL A 171 9.04 -0.58 12.75
CA VAL A 171 10.44 -0.69 12.31
C VAL A 171 11.41 -0.13 13.36
N PRO A 172 12.41 -0.91 13.82
CA PRO A 172 13.35 -0.47 14.85
C PRO A 172 14.37 0.55 14.34
N PRO A 173 15.00 1.34 15.24
CA PRO A 173 16.03 2.30 14.87
C PRO A 173 17.26 1.68 14.20
N SER A 174 17.53 0.40 14.49
CA SER A 174 18.64 -0.38 13.91
C SER A 174 18.48 -0.64 12.41
N LEU A 175 17.26 -0.66 11.88
CA LEU A 175 17.01 -0.72 10.44
C LEU A 175 17.01 0.70 9.88
N THR A 176 18.16 1.10 9.35
CA THR A 176 18.41 2.46 8.87
C THR A 176 18.22 2.61 7.37
N THR A 177 18.00 1.52 6.62
CA THR A 177 18.00 1.53 5.16
C THR A 177 16.90 0.67 4.57
N VAL A 178 16.48 1.00 3.34
CA VAL A 178 15.57 0.21 2.50
C VAL A 178 16.23 -0.13 1.17
N PRO A 179 16.01 -1.32 0.60
CA PRO A 179 15.25 -2.42 1.16
C PRO A 179 16.08 -3.25 2.17
N PHE A 180 15.39 -4.01 3.02
CA PHE A 180 15.97 -5.04 3.88
C PHE A 180 15.32 -6.39 3.60
N LEU A 181 15.95 -7.50 3.99
CA LEU A 181 15.33 -8.82 3.95
C LEU A 181 14.60 -9.07 5.26
N TRP A 182 13.33 -9.44 5.17
CA TRP A 182 12.49 -9.78 6.32
C TRP A 182 12.20 -11.27 6.34
N LYS A 183 12.54 -11.93 7.45
CA LYS A 183 12.34 -13.35 7.71
C LYS A 183 11.48 -13.55 8.96
N SER A 184 10.70 -14.63 8.98
CA SER A 184 9.95 -15.01 10.18
C SER A 184 10.86 -15.42 11.34
N HIS A 185 11.94 -16.14 11.02
CA HIS A 185 12.94 -16.63 11.96
C HIS A 185 14.30 -16.72 11.25
N GLU A 186 15.40 -16.71 12.00
CA GLU A 186 16.77 -16.79 11.44
C GLU A 186 16.96 -18.01 10.53
N SER A 187 16.39 -19.15 10.93
CA SER A 187 16.44 -20.43 10.21
C SER A 187 15.40 -20.58 9.10
N SER A 188 14.56 -19.58 8.84
CA SER A 188 13.58 -19.66 7.74
C SER A 188 14.31 -19.61 6.40
N ASP A 189 13.93 -20.42 5.42
CA ASP A 189 14.49 -20.29 4.06
C ASP A 189 13.82 -19.13 3.29
N THR A 190 12.61 -18.76 3.72
CA THR A 190 11.80 -17.73 3.09
C THR A 190 12.15 -16.35 3.62
N SER A 191 12.26 -15.40 2.70
CA SER A 191 12.41 -13.98 3.01
C SER A 191 11.64 -13.14 1.99
N VAL A 192 11.20 -11.97 2.43
CA VAL A 192 10.60 -10.95 1.57
C VAL A 192 11.37 -9.64 1.69
N ASN A 193 11.40 -8.85 0.63
CA ASN A 193 11.94 -7.49 0.66
C ASN A 193 11.01 -6.60 1.49
N GLY A 194 11.53 -6.04 2.57
CA GLY A 194 10.87 -4.99 3.34
C GLY A 194 11.27 -3.61 2.83
N VAL A 195 10.27 -2.81 2.48
CA VAL A 195 10.40 -1.40 2.11
C VAL A 195 9.69 -0.57 3.18
N TYR A 196 10.48 0.03 4.06
CA TYR A 196 9.99 0.91 5.11
C TYR A 196 9.62 2.29 4.54
N LEU A 197 8.54 2.89 5.06
CA LEU A 197 8.10 4.26 4.79
C LEU A 197 8.47 5.18 5.97
N PRO A 198 9.63 5.87 5.96
CA PRO A 198 10.13 6.58 7.13
C PRO A 198 9.23 7.68 7.67
N PHE A 199 8.48 8.32 6.79
CA PHE A 199 7.56 9.41 7.09
C PHE A 199 6.10 9.02 6.78
N GLY A 200 5.80 7.72 6.83
CA GLY A 200 4.49 7.16 6.53
C GLY A 200 4.13 7.18 5.05
N TYR A 201 2.91 6.71 4.75
CA TYR A 201 2.35 6.66 3.40
C TYR A 201 1.84 8.03 2.90
N GLY A 202 1.96 9.09 3.71
CA GLY A 202 1.54 10.44 3.36
C GLY A 202 2.67 11.45 3.23
N ASN A 203 3.90 11.00 2.95
CA ASN A 203 5.08 11.87 2.90
C ASN A 203 4.97 13.02 1.87
N VAL A 204 4.11 12.88 0.85
CA VAL A 204 3.65 13.99 -0.02
C VAL A 204 2.12 13.99 -0.21
N SER A 205 1.37 13.91 0.89
CA SER A 205 -0.10 13.80 0.90
C SER A 205 -0.84 14.88 0.10
N MET A 206 -0.54 16.16 0.32
CA MET A 206 -1.18 17.27 -0.38
C MET A 206 -0.09 18.12 -1.04
N LEU A 207 0.12 17.88 -2.33
CA LEU A 207 1.12 18.61 -3.09
C LEU A 207 0.58 20.02 -3.37
N PRO A 208 1.46 21.03 -3.33
CA PRO A 208 1.06 22.40 -3.63
C PRO A 208 0.71 22.53 -5.12
N THR A 209 -0.31 23.32 -5.42
CA THR A 209 -0.74 23.60 -6.80
C THR A 209 0.14 24.63 -7.50
N ASP A 210 0.90 25.42 -6.75
CA ASP A 210 1.94 26.29 -7.32
C ASP A 210 3.16 25.46 -7.72
N TYR A 211 3.68 25.71 -8.93
CA TYR A 211 4.76 24.90 -9.50
C TYR A 211 6.09 25.07 -8.76
N ASP A 212 6.48 26.30 -8.40
CA ASP A 212 7.76 26.54 -7.74
C ASP A 212 7.74 25.96 -6.30
N GLU A 213 6.58 26.05 -5.65
CA GLU A 213 6.31 25.40 -4.37
C GLU A 213 6.38 23.86 -4.49
N PHE A 214 5.79 23.28 -5.54
CA PHE A 214 5.84 21.84 -5.82
C PHE A 214 7.28 21.36 -5.94
N VAL A 215 8.08 22.03 -6.75
CA VAL A 215 9.50 21.69 -6.93
C VAL A 215 10.24 21.76 -5.60
N ARG A 216 9.96 22.76 -4.75
CA ARG A 216 10.58 22.84 -3.43
C ARG A 216 10.21 21.66 -2.55
N VAL A 217 8.92 21.34 -2.45
CA VAL A 217 8.43 20.22 -1.62
C VAL A 217 9.00 18.89 -2.08
N ILE A 218 9.04 18.62 -3.39
CA ILE A 218 9.63 17.39 -3.94
C ILE A 218 11.10 17.27 -3.55
N ASN A 219 11.88 18.35 -3.68
CA ASN A 219 13.29 18.35 -3.29
C ASN A 219 13.47 18.09 -1.80
N GLU A 220 12.74 18.83 -0.96
CA GLU A 220 12.80 18.72 0.50
C GLU A 220 12.46 17.29 0.95
N LYS A 221 11.36 16.73 0.45
CA LYS A 221 10.91 15.38 0.80
C LYS A 221 11.81 14.28 0.25
N THR A 222 12.41 14.49 -0.91
CA THR A 222 13.44 13.58 -1.42
C THR A 222 14.67 13.57 -0.52
N SER A 223 15.13 14.75 -0.07
CA SER A 223 16.29 14.85 0.81
C SER A 223 16.05 14.30 2.23
N GLU A 224 14.82 14.38 2.75
CA GLU A 224 14.46 13.70 4.00
C GLU A 224 14.61 12.17 3.90
N LEU A 225 14.45 11.58 2.71
CA LEU A 225 14.56 10.14 2.47
C LEU A 225 15.98 9.64 2.19
N GLU A 226 16.92 10.53 1.85
CA GLU A 226 18.33 10.20 1.57
C GLU A 226 18.99 9.31 2.63
N PRO A 227 18.83 9.57 3.94
CA PRO A 227 19.45 8.74 4.98
C PRO A 227 18.97 7.28 4.98
N PHE A 228 17.81 7.00 4.36
CA PHE A 228 17.20 5.67 4.34
C PHE A 228 17.44 4.91 3.04
N SER A 229 17.90 5.56 1.96
CA SER A 229 18.11 4.89 0.68
C SER A 229 19.61 4.73 0.40
N PRO A 230 20.14 3.50 0.30
CA PRO A 230 21.54 3.25 -0.04
C PRO A 230 21.86 3.55 -1.52
N VAL A 231 20.83 3.73 -2.34
CA VAL A 231 20.91 4.04 -3.77
C VAL A 231 20.03 5.27 -4.09
N PRO A 232 20.29 6.01 -5.16
CA PRO A 232 19.59 7.27 -5.43
C PRO A 232 18.20 7.06 -6.07
N VAL A 233 17.36 6.22 -5.45
CA VAL A 233 15.98 5.92 -5.87
C VAL A 233 15.03 6.19 -4.72
N TYR A 234 14.08 7.10 -4.90
CA TYR A 234 13.23 7.63 -3.83
C TYR A 234 11.75 7.48 -4.12
N LEU A 235 10.99 7.11 -3.09
CA LEU A 235 9.54 6.91 -3.14
C LEU A 235 8.79 8.06 -2.46
N LEU A 236 7.93 8.72 -3.23
CA LEU A 236 7.03 9.75 -2.74
C LEU A 236 5.58 9.25 -2.88
N MET A 237 4.91 9.04 -1.76
CA MET A 237 3.53 8.58 -1.70
C MET A 237 2.59 9.78 -1.71
N ASN A 238 1.92 10.02 -2.85
CA ASN A 238 0.99 11.13 -3.05
C ASN A 238 -0.45 10.70 -2.74
N GLY A 239 -0.72 10.63 -1.44
CA GLY A 239 -1.98 10.19 -0.87
C GLY A 239 -1.92 10.20 0.65
N SER A 240 -3.05 9.99 1.29
CA SER A 240 -3.21 9.78 2.74
C SER A 240 -4.66 9.36 2.97
N ASP A 241 -5.13 9.43 4.20
CA ASP A 241 -6.48 9.06 4.62
C ASP A 241 -7.51 9.82 3.79
N HIS A 242 -8.32 9.06 3.06
CA HIS A 242 -9.47 9.51 2.28
C HIS A 242 -9.14 10.65 1.29
N ARG A 243 -7.96 10.62 0.66
CA ARG A 243 -7.51 11.64 -0.30
C ARG A 243 -7.92 11.32 -1.74
N PHE A 244 -8.30 12.37 -2.46
CA PHE A 244 -8.69 12.30 -3.87
C PHE A 244 -7.46 12.42 -4.80
N PRO A 245 -7.54 11.94 -6.05
CA PRO A 245 -6.46 12.07 -7.02
C PRO A 245 -5.99 13.51 -7.25
N GLN A 246 -4.68 13.70 -7.44
CA GLN A 246 -4.06 14.99 -7.71
C GLN A 246 -3.41 14.98 -9.10
N LEU A 247 -4.22 15.20 -10.15
CA LEU A 247 -3.77 15.10 -11.55
C LEU A 247 -2.58 16.03 -11.86
N PHE A 248 -2.58 17.26 -11.32
CA PHE A 248 -1.52 18.25 -11.55
C PHE A 248 -0.13 17.74 -11.16
N ALA A 249 -0.03 16.80 -10.20
CA ALA A 249 1.25 16.21 -9.81
C ALA A 249 1.90 15.46 -10.98
N LYS A 250 1.11 14.81 -11.85
CA LYS A 250 1.61 14.16 -13.07
C LYS A 250 2.09 15.16 -14.11
N GLU A 251 1.33 16.24 -14.30
CA GLU A 251 1.71 17.30 -15.24
C GLU A 251 3.02 17.98 -14.82
N TYR A 252 3.18 18.26 -13.53
CA TYR A 252 4.39 18.88 -12.99
C TYR A 252 5.59 17.92 -12.98
N ALA A 253 5.39 16.65 -12.64
CA ALA A 253 6.44 15.64 -12.77
C ALA A 253 6.89 15.49 -14.23
N LYS A 254 5.95 15.47 -15.19
CA LYS A 254 6.29 15.43 -16.62
C LYS A 254 7.10 16.64 -17.04
N ARG A 255 6.70 17.85 -16.62
CA ARG A 255 7.45 19.07 -16.92
C ARG A 255 8.89 19.00 -16.38
N LEU A 256 9.07 18.51 -15.15
CA LEU A 256 10.40 18.33 -14.57
C LEU A 256 11.23 17.28 -15.33
N ALA A 257 10.59 16.21 -15.82
CA ALA A 257 11.24 15.22 -16.66
C ALA A 257 11.69 15.79 -18.01
N ASP A 258 10.85 16.61 -18.65
CA ASP A 258 11.19 17.33 -19.89
C ASP A 258 12.33 18.36 -19.67
N GLU A 259 12.49 18.85 -18.43
CA GLU A 259 13.61 19.70 -17.98
C GLU A 259 14.89 18.89 -17.63
N GLY A 260 14.85 17.55 -17.76
CA GLY A 260 16.01 16.66 -17.63
C GLY A 260 16.16 15.98 -16.27
N LEU A 261 15.13 15.99 -15.42
CA LEU A 261 15.15 15.33 -14.11
C LEU A 261 14.57 13.91 -14.20
N ASP A 262 15.13 12.96 -13.44
CA ASP A 262 14.60 11.60 -13.39
C ASP A 262 13.45 11.50 -12.38
N ILE A 263 12.29 12.04 -12.76
CA ILE A 263 11.08 12.04 -11.93
C ILE A 263 9.86 11.57 -12.71
N SER A 264 9.02 10.76 -12.08
CA SER A 264 7.79 10.27 -12.73
C SER A 264 6.66 10.06 -11.73
N VAL A 265 5.42 10.14 -12.24
CA VAL A 265 4.24 9.58 -11.57
C VAL A 265 4.02 8.18 -12.12
N SER A 266 4.07 7.16 -11.26
CA SER A 266 4.01 5.76 -11.65
C SER A 266 3.44 4.86 -10.55
N HIS A 267 3.40 3.55 -10.80
CA HIS A 267 3.00 2.56 -9.81
C HIS A 267 4.08 2.31 -8.77
N LEU A 268 3.67 1.81 -7.61
CA LEU A 268 4.57 1.32 -6.58
C LEU A 268 5.51 0.22 -7.12
N LYS A 269 5.01 -0.64 -8.02
CA LYS A 269 5.82 -1.65 -8.72
C LYS A 269 7.02 -1.06 -9.47
N ASN A 270 6.83 0.06 -10.17
CA ASN A 270 7.93 0.72 -10.86
C ASN A 270 9.01 1.20 -9.87
N TYR A 271 8.62 1.66 -8.68
CA TYR A 271 9.61 1.98 -7.64
C TYR A 271 10.39 0.75 -7.18
N ILE A 272 9.71 -0.36 -6.92
CA ILE A 272 10.36 -1.62 -6.52
C ILE A 272 11.35 -2.11 -7.59
N GLU A 273 10.95 -2.13 -8.86
CA GLU A 273 11.80 -2.57 -9.97
C GLU A 273 13.06 -1.69 -10.14
N ASN A 274 12.90 -0.37 -10.02
CA ASN A 274 14.03 0.56 -10.09
C ASN A 274 14.95 0.45 -8.87
N LEU A 275 14.37 0.26 -7.68
CA LEU A 275 15.14 0.04 -6.45
C LEU A 275 15.95 -1.26 -6.57
N ASP A 276 15.33 -2.36 -6.97
CA ASP A 276 16.02 -3.65 -7.11
C ASP A 276 17.14 -3.60 -8.15
N THR A 277 16.91 -2.93 -9.29
CA THR A 277 17.94 -2.71 -10.33
C THR A 277 19.14 -1.96 -9.75
N ALA A 278 18.90 -0.84 -9.07
CA ALA A 278 19.97 -0.03 -8.49
C ALA A 278 20.72 -0.75 -7.36
N ILE A 279 20.04 -1.58 -6.57
CA ILE A 279 20.66 -2.40 -5.52
C ILE A 279 21.60 -3.45 -6.13
N VAL A 280 21.19 -4.10 -7.22
CA VAL A 280 22.05 -5.06 -7.95
C VAL A 280 23.27 -4.36 -8.53
N GLU A 281 23.11 -3.21 -9.18
CA GLU A 281 24.20 -2.45 -9.80
C GLU A 281 25.20 -1.89 -8.79
N SER A 282 24.72 -1.44 -7.63
CA SER A 282 25.59 -0.93 -6.54
C SER A 282 26.30 -2.04 -5.76
N GLY A 283 25.86 -3.29 -5.87
CA GLY A 283 26.36 -4.39 -5.03
C GLY A 283 25.98 -4.25 -3.56
N TYR A 284 24.94 -3.46 -3.25
CA TYR A 284 24.49 -3.25 -1.87
C TYR A 284 23.93 -4.55 -1.28
N SER A 285 24.41 -4.91 -0.08
CA SER A 285 23.91 -6.06 0.67
C SER A 285 22.77 -5.64 1.60
N ARG A 286 21.58 -6.20 1.38
CA ARG A 286 20.39 -5.92 2.19
C ARG A 286 20.59 -6.43 3.62
N PRO A 287 20.37 -5.61 4.66
CA PRO A 287 20.37 -6.10 6.03
C PRO A 287 19.23 -7.10 6.24
N VAL A 288 19.42 -8.04 7.16
CA VAL A 288 18.40 -9.06 7.47
C VAL A 288 17.75 -8.71 8.80
N HIS A 289 16.41 -8.69 8.82
CA HIS A 289 15.59 -8.61 10.02
C HIS A 289 14.80 -9.91 10.19
N CYS A 290 14.82 -10.45 11.39
CA CYS A 290 14.09 -11.67 11.75
C CYS A 290 13.03 -11.36 12.81
N GLY A 291 11.84 -11.91 12.64
CA GLY A 291 10.75 -11.80 13.60
C GLY A 291 9.83 -10.63 13.34
N GLU A 292 9.23 -10.12 14.41
CA GLU A 292 8.15 -9.13 14.37
C GLU A 292 8.66 -7.68 14.24
N PHE A 293 7.75 -6.78 13.88
CA PHE A 293 7.94 -5.33 13.92
C PHE A 293 7.06 -4.72 15.02
N ARG A 294 7.67 -4.47 16.19
CA ARG A 294 6.99 -3.91 17.37
C ARG A 294 7.70 -2.70 17.98
N SER A 295 8.54 -2.00 17.23
CA SER A 295 9.21 -0.79 17.72
C SER A 295 8.32 0.46 17.62
N PRO A 296 7.99 1.14 18.73
CA PRO A 296 7.25 2.40 18.69
C PRO A 296 8.16 3.62 18.46
N SER A 297 9.46 3.41 18.19
CA SER A 297 10.49 4.45 18.21
C SER A 297 10.33 5.52 17.12
N ARG A 298 9.71 5.16 15.99
CA ARG A 298 9.51 6.05 14.83
C ARG A 298 8.04 6.34 14.54
N ALA A 299 7.14 5.43 14.93
CA ALA A 299 5.69 5.61 14.80
C ALA A 299 4.97 4.89 15.96
N HIS A 300 3.91 5.47 16.48
CA HIS A 300 3.11 4.86 17.54
C HIS A 300 2.46 3.55 17.07
N LEU A 301 2.45 2.52 17.92
CA LEU A 301 1.81 1.23 17.64
C LEU A 301 0.45 1.07 18.31
N LEU A 302 -0.05 2.10 18.99
CA LEU A 302 -1.44 2.16 19.46
C LEU A 302 -1.94 0.88 20.19
N GLN A 303 -1.07 0.22 20.97
CA GLN A 303 -1.33 -1.11 21.54
C GLN A 303 -2.55 -1.17 22.49
N ASP A 304 -2.97 -0.03 23.03
CA ASP A 304 -4.17 0.05 23.88
C ASP A 304 -5.46 -0.32 23.12
N THR A 305 -5.43 -0.29 21.78
CA THR A 305 -6.50 -0.80 20.91
C THR A 305 -6.85 -2.27 21.17
N TYR A 306 -5.92 -3.04 21.74
CA TYR A 306 -6.14 -4.43 22.12
C TYR A 306 -7.20 -4.58 23.22
N SER A 307 -7.28 -3.61 24.13
CA SER A 307 -8.25 -3.60 25.23
C SER A 307 -9.51 -2.78 24.92
N ALA A 308 -9.44 -1.89 23.91
CA ALA A 308 -10.55 -1.06 23.51
C ALA A 308 -11.72 -1.91 22.99
N ARG A 309 -12.91 -1.72 23.58
CA ARG A 309 -14.17 -2.41 23.20
C ARG A 309 -13.97 -3.93 23.16
N ILE A 310 -13.50 -4.51 24.27
CA ILE A 310 -13.14 -5.94 24.40
C ILE A 310 -14.22 -6.92 23.89
N TRP A 311 -15.49 -6.55 23.96
CA TRP A 311 -16.61 -7.35 23.44
C TRP A 311 -16.49 -7.63 21.93
N ILE A 312 -15.86 -6.74 21.14
CA ILE A 312 -15.56 -6.96 19.72
C ILE A 312 -14.56 -8.11 19.59
N LYS A 313 -13.46 -8.09 20.37
CA LYS A 313 -12.41 -9.11 20.33
C LYS A 313 -12.94 -10.47 20.78
N GLN A 314 -13.76 -10.49 21.84
CA GLN A 314 -14.43 -11.70 22.30
C GLN A 314 -15.38 -12.28 21.25
N SER A 315 -16.11 -11.42 20.54
CA SER A 315 -17.00 -11.85 19.45
C SER A 315 -16.21 -12.37 18.26
N ASN A 316 -15.16 -11.67 17.84
CA ASN A 316 -14.24 -12.10 16.79
C ASN A 316 -13.68 -13.50 17.08
N GLN A 317 -13.03 -13.68 18.24
CA GLN A 317 -12.45 -14.96 18.64
C GLN A 317 -13.51 -16.09 18.66
N ARG A 318 -14.71 -15.81 19.19
CA ARG A 318 -15.79 -16.80 19.25
C ARG A 318 -16.24 -17.24 17.86
N ILE A 319 -16.38 -16.31 16.91
CA ILE A 319 -16.82 -16.62 15.54
C ILE A 319 -15.71 -17.34 14.79
N GLU A 320 -14.46 -16.87 14.90
CA GLU A 320 -13.32 -17.52 14.27
C GLU A 320 -13.11 -18.95 14.79
N ASP A 321 -13.19 -19.18 16.11
CA ASP A 321 -13.12 -20.53 16.70
C ASP A 321 -14.32 -21.41 16.26
N LEU A 322 -15.50 -20.83 16.12
CA LEU A 322 -16.66 -21.55 15.61
C LEU A 322 -16.41 -22.04 14.18
N LEU A 323 -15.93 -21.17 13.29
CA LEU A 323 -15.64 -21.51 11.90
C LEU A 323 -14.50 -22.54 11.79
N THR A 324 -13.35 -22.24 12.39
CA THR A 324 -12.10 -23.01 12.21
C THR A 324 -12.07 -24.32 12.99
N ARG A 325 -12.70 -24.39 14.17
CA ARG A 325 -12.61 -25.57 15.05
C ARG A 325 -13.85 -26.46 15.05
N ASN A 326 -14.98 -25.94 14.55
CA ASN A 326 -16.23 -26.70 14.57
C ASN A 326 -16.82 -26.80 13.17
N VAL A 327 -17.24 -25.69 12.55
CA VAL A 327 -18.05 -25.71 11.33
C VAL A 327 -17.27 -26.34 10.17
N GLU A 328 -16.06 -25.85 9.87
CA GLU A 328 -15.28 -26.39 8.75
C GLU A 328 -14.81 -27.84 8.99
N PRO A 329 -14.26 -28.21 10.17
CA PRO A 329 -13.87 -29.60 10.41
C PRO A 329 -15.05 -30.59 10.36
N ILE A 330 -16.20 -30.24 10.96
CA ILE A 330 -17.39 -31.09 10.95
C ILE A 330 -17.90 -31.24 9.52
N TRP A 331 -18.04 -30.14 8.77
CA TRP A 331 -18.51 -30.23 7.38
C TRP A 331 -17.53 -30.96 6.47
N THR A 332 -16.23 -30.83 6.71
CA THR A 332 -15.20 -31.59 6.00
C THR A 332 -15.41 -33.09 6.25
N TYR A 333 -15.56 -33.51 7.51
CA TYR A 333 -15.81 -34.90 7.87
C TYR A 333 -17.13 -35.44 7.28
N LEU A 334 -18.22 -34.67 7.40
CA LEU A 334 -19.54 -35.04 6.88
C LEU A 334 -19.50 -35.19 5.35
N SER A 335 -18.81 -34.30 4.66
CA SER A 335 -18.66 -34.35 3.22
C SER A 335 -17.79 -35.53 2.78
N SER A 336 -16.63 -35.72 3.42
CA SER A 336 -15.66 -36.77 3.05
C SER A 336 -16.14 -38.18 3.38
N THR A 337 -16.92 -38.34 4.45
CA THR A 337 -17.27 -39.67 4.99
C THR A 337 -18.67 -40.13 4.62
N ILE A 338 -19.63 -39.20 4.60
CA ILE A 338 -21.05 -39.51 4.39
C ILE A 338 -21.52 -39.02 3.01
N GLY A 339 -20.68 -38.30 2.26
CA GLY A 339 -21.01 -37.82 0.92
C GLY A 339 -21.99 -36.65 0.91
N LEU A 340 -22.13 -35.94 2.03
CA LEU A 340 -22.93 -34.72 2.07
C LEU A 340 -22.25 -33.61 1.23
N GLN A 341 -23.07 -32.80 0.57
CA GLN A 341 -22.55 -31.66 -0.19
C GLN A 341 -21.91 -30.65 0.77
N TYR A 342 -20.64 -30.32 0.54
CA TYR A 342 -19.94 -29.32 1.34
C TYR A 342 -20.59 -27.93 1.16
N PRO A 343 -20.88 -27.19 2.24
CA PRO A 343 -21.71 -25.98 2.19
C PRO A 343 -20.88 -24.74 1.82
N SER A 344 -20.12 -24.79 0.72
CA SER A 344 -19.15 -23.75 0.35
C SER A 344 -19.75 -22.34 0.32
N GLY A 345 -20.96 -22.17 -0.20
CA GLY A 345 -21.62 -20.85 -0.28
C GLY A 345 -21.94 -20.24 1.10
N PHE A 346 -22.35 -21.08 2.06
CA PHE A 346 -22.62 -20.62 3.43
C PHE A 346 -21.33 -20.26 4.16
N LEU A 347 -20.28 -21.08 4.00
CA LEU A 347 -18.98 -20.83 4.61
C LEU A 347 -18.32 -19.59 4.04
N ARG A 348 -18.34 -19.43 2.70
CA ARG A 348 -17.84 -18.23 2.02
C ARG A 348 -18.58 -16.97 2.49
N THR A 349 -19.90 -17.05 2.64
CA THR A 349 -20.66 -15.90 3.15
C THR A 349 -20.32 -15.59 4.62
N SER A 350 -20.16 -16.63 5.44
CA SER A 350 -19.88 -16.47 6.88
C SER A 350 -18.51 -15.83 7.13
N TRP A 351 -17.48 -16.29 6.41
CA TRP A 351 -16.14 -15.71 6.49
C TRP A 351 -16.06 -14.30 5.94
N LYS A 352 -16.84 -13.97 4.90
CA LYS A 352 -16.88 -12.59 4.37
C LYS A 352 -17.52 -11.60 5.35
N TRP A 353 -18.41 -12.08 6.23
CA TRP A 353 -19.08 -11.25 7.24
C TRP A 353 -18.29 -11.11 8.55
N LEU A 354 -17.43 -12.09 8.85
CA LEU A 354 -16.43 -11.96 9.91
C LEU A 354 -15.34 -10.99 9.46
#